data_AF-Q4DN25-F1
#
_entry.id   AF-Q4DN25-F1
#
_cell.length_a   1.000
_cell.length_b   1.000
_cell.length_c   1.000
_cell.angle_alpha   90.00
_cell.angle_beta   90.00
_cell.angle_gamma   90.00
#
_symmetry.space_group_name_H-M   'P 1'
#
loop_
_entity.id
_entity.type
_entity.pdbx_description
1 polymer ?
#
loop_
_entity_poly.entity_id
_entity_poly.type
_entity_poly.pdbx_seq_one_letter_code
_entity_poly.pdbx_strand_id
1 'polypeptide(L)'
;MTPLLHSLADHVSLFTMAVAMGGIAVFIYHAHRGGKLGKLLPSSCRGRRSPVLNGVVAGQQPEMATRKAIHHIMRGEIATLGELVYFFRGVGNEKKIFIDPVLLSYLQRLLAADTPPDAIPPELQDAHLRKMLCQLCHCSEQATRLKMERATSFDAENPEHMRLLRELWAAAGKLPADFSHRSDKWVEFGFQGLDPATDFRGGGVLALRQFLHFAQTHNAEFKEMMTFNKRAIAAGEDSWYLLAVVSIQFTAQLLLQQDHTFYLPQLEVLYDTIRREDEDNEKKLGVTVRHVGDARAEVMERSCGNKEKGDTGGGNRSKAVRTPWSEKSDFEAGFYLLHHQLLLHFKTCWHRDLPHVMEYGKYMPTVFRSFFVQA
;
A
#
# COMPACT_ATOMS: atom_id res chain seq x y z
N MET A 1 14.02 46.70 -27.87
CA MET A 1 14.24 45.60 -26.91
C MET A 1 13.44 44.36 -27.31
N THR A 2 13.60 43.89 -28.55
CA THR A 2 12.77 42.82 -29.13
C THR A 2 13.52 41.65 -29.79
N PRO A 3 14.87 41.62 -29.95
CA PRO A 3 15.53 40.40 -30.43
C PRO A 3 15.66 39.28 -29.38
N LEU A 4 15.59 39.59 -28.08
CA LEU A 4 15.86 38.62 -27.01
C LEU A 4 14.73 37.61 -26.77
N LEU A 5 13.49 37.94 -27.13
CA LEU A 5 12.33 37.07 -26.89
C LEU A 5 12.19 35.95 -27.93
N HIS A 6 12.65 36.14 -29.17
CA HIS A 6 12.59 35.08 -30.18
C HIS A 6 13.66 33.99 -29.94
N SER A 7 14.84 34.36 -29.44
CA SER A 7 15.89 33.38 -29.13
C SER A 7 15.49 32.41 -28.01
N LEU A 8 14.78 32.88 -26.97
CA LEU A 8 14.35 32.02 -25.86
C LEU A 8 13.25 31.02 -26.26
N ALA A 9 12.35 31.39 -27.19
CA ALA A 9 11.29 30.48 -27.66
C ALA A 9 11.87 29.28 -28.42
N ASP A 10 12.91 29.50 -29.23
CA ASP A 10 13.59 28.43 -29.95
C ASP A 10 14.38 27.51 -28.99
N HIS A 11 15.00 28.08 -27.95
CA HIS A 11 15.72 27.28 -26.95
C HIS A 11 14.79 26.43 -26.07
N VAL A 12 13.61 26.93 -25.70
CA VAL A 12 12.63 26.14 -24.94
C VAL A 12 12.09 24.99 -25.80
N SER A 13 11.79 25.25 -27.07
CA SER A 13 11.32 24.21 -28.01
C SER A 13 12.39 23.12 -28.23
N LEU A 14 13.65 23.52 -28.43
CA LEU A 14 14.78 22.59 -28.54
C LEU A 14 15.02 21.82 -27.24
N PHE A 15 14.87 22.43 -26.06
CA PHE A 15 15.00 21.73 -24.78
C PHE A 15 13.87 20.72 -24.59
N THR A 16 12.62 21.07 -24.93
CA THR A 16 11.50 20.11 -24.87
C THR A 16 11.66 18.95 -25.85
N MET A 17 12.20 19.20 -27.04
CA MET A 17 12.52 18.16 -28.02
C MET A 17 13.72 17.31 -27.58
N ALA A 18 14.75 17.89 -26.96
CA ALA A 18 15.90 17.16 -26.46
C ALA A 18 15.55 16.29 -25.24
N VAL A 19 14.63 16.72 -24.39
CA VAL A 19 14.09 15.89 -23.29
C VAL A 19 13.22 14.76 -23.84
N ALA A 20 12.40 15.02 -24.87
CA ALA A 20 11.60 13.97 -25.51
C ALA A 20 12.48 12.94 -26.24
N MET A 21 13.50 13.39 -26.98
CA MET A 21 14.43 12.50 -27.70
C MET A 21 15.43 11.82 -26.77
N GLY A 22 15.86 12.49 -25.70
CA GLY A 22 16.66 11.90 -24.63
C GLY A 22 15.89 10.80 -23.90
N GLY A 23 14.60 11.01 -23.63
CA GLY A 23 13.71 9.98 -23.08
C GLY A 23 13.58 8.76 -24.01
N ILE A 24 13.42 8.97 -25.32
CA ILE A 24 13.35 7.89 -26.30
C ILE A 24 14.70 7.18 -26.45
N ALA A 25 15.82 7.90 -26.46
CA ALA A 25 17.15 7.31 -26.56
C ALA A 25 17.52 6.52 -25.30
N VAL A 26 17.17 7.00 -24.10
CA VAL A 26 17.34 6.27 -22.83
C VAL A 26 16.42 5.05 -22.80
N PHE A 27 15.19 5.15 -23.32
CA PHE A 27 14.28 4.01 -23.44
C PHE A 27 14.79 2.96 -24.43
N ILE A 28 15.30 3.37 -25.60
CA ILE A 28 15.90 2.46 -26.59
C ILE A 28 17.21 1.87 -26.06
N TYR A 29 18.04 2.66 -25.37
CA TYR A 29 19.29 2.20 -24.77
C TYR A 29 19.03 1.20 -23.63
N HIS A 30 18.03 1.44 -22.78
CA HIS A 30 17.59 0.45 -21.79
C HIS A 30 16.89 -0.75 -22.43
N ALA A 31 16.17 -0.58 -23.53
CA ALA A 31 15.55 -1.68 -24.27
C ALA A 31 16.59 -2.57 -24.97
N HIS A 32 17.66 -1.99 -25.53
CA HIS A 32 18.75 -2.74 -26.17
C HIS A 32 19.76 -3.32 -25.17
N ARG A 33 20.10 -2.61 -24.09
CA ARG A 33 21.01 -3.12 -23.06
C ARG A 33 20.32 -4.02 -22.03
N GLY A 34 18.98 -4.08 -22.04
CA GLY A 34 18.17 -5.08 -21.36
C GLY A 34 18.38 -6.52 -21.86
N GLY A 35 19.26 -6.73 -22.85
CA GLY A 35 19.80 -8.01 -23.29
C GLY A 35 20.54 -8.78 -22.19
N LYS A 36 19.77 -9.33 -21.25
CA LYS A 36 19.99 -10.50 -20.35
C LYS A 36 19.15 -10.41 -19.06
N LEU A 37 18.33 -9.36 -18.87
CA LEU A 37 17.36 -9.27 -17.78
C LEU A 37 15.89 -9.40 -18.24
N GLY A 38 15.67 -10.02 -19.40
CA GLY A 38 14.34 -10.20 -20.00
C GLY A 38 13.75 -11.62 -19.92
N LYS A 39 14.34 -12.56 -19.17
CA LYS A 39 13.93 -13.98 -19.18
C LYS A 39 13.32 -14.50 -17.86
N LEU A 40 12.76 -13.64 -17.01
CA LEU A 40 12.27 -14.05 -15.68
C LEU A 40 10.90 -13.49 -15.26
N LEU A 41 10.08 -13.09 -16.23
CA LEU A 41 8.61 -13.19 -16.13
C LEU A 41 8.19 -14.06 -17.32
N PRO A 42 7.22 -14.99 -17.19
CA PRO A 42 6.65 -15.66 -18.35
C PRO A 42 6.27 -14.57 -19.35
N SER A 43 6.74 -14.71 -20.59
CA SER A 43 6.60 -13.72 -21.65
C SER A 43 5.13 -13.37 -21.98
N SER A 44 4.14 -13.99 -21.33
CA SER A 44 2.72 -13.70 -21.52
C SER A 44 2.17 -12.50 -20.72
N CYS A 45 2.93 -11.89 -19.80
CA CYS A 45 2.41 -10.78 -18.98
C CYS A 45 2.93 -9.38 -19.35
N ARG A 46 3.84 -9.23 -20.32
CA ARG A 46 4.21 -7.89 -20.83
C ARG A 46 3.06 -7.34 -21.68
N GLY A 47 2.24 -6.46 -21.09
CA GLY A 47 1.25 -5.65 -21.81
C GLY A 47 -0.18 -6.20 -21.85
N ARG A 48 -0.50 -7.26 -21.10
CA ARG A 48 -1.89 -7.72 -21.00
C ARG A 48 -2.65 -6.78 -20.06
N ARG A 49 -3.64 -6.05 -20.58
CA ARG A 49 -4.56 -5.25 -19.75
C ARG A 49 -5.38 -6.21 -18.90
N SER A 50 -5.30 -6.07 -17.57
CA SER A 50 -6.14 -6.86 -16.65
C SER A 50 -7.63 -6.62 -16.98
N PRO A 51 -8.45 -7.68 -17.01
CA PRO A 51 -9.85 -7.56 -17.39
C PRO A 51 -10.61 -6.68 -16.40
N VAL A 52 -11.66 -6.01 -16.89
CA VAL A 52 -12.58 -5.20 -16.08
C VAL A 52 -13.99 -5.73 -16.30
N LEU A 53 -14.80 -5.77 -15.23
CA LEU A 53 -16.20 -6.17 -15.34
C LEU A 53 -16.98 -5.11 -16.15
N ASN A 54 -17.29 -5.45 -17.40
CA ASN A 54 -18.01 -4.58 -18.33
C ASN A 54 -19.49 -4.96 -18.45
N GLY A 55 -20.35 -3.94 -18.49
CA GLY A 55 -21.80 -4.06 -18.70
C GLY A 55 -22.56 -4.76 -17.57
N VAL A 56 -21.92 -4.98 -16.42
CA VAL A 56 -22.49 -5.67 -15.25
C VAL A 56 -22.03 -4.92 -14.01
N VAL A 57 -22.95 -4.56 -13.14
CA VAL A 57 -22.64 -4.00 -11.83
C VAL A 57 -22.67 -5.14 -10.82
N ALA A 58 -21.53 -5.43 -10.18
CA ALA A 58 -21.41 -6.59 -9.29
C ALA A 58 -22.45 -6.61 -8.16
N GLY A 59 -22.78 -5.45 -7.57
CA GLY A 59 -23.80 -5.35 -6.53
C GLY A 59 -25.25 -5.55 -7.01
N GLN A 60 -25.51 -5.41 -8.32
CA GLN A 60 -26.84 -5.62 -8.90
C GLN A 60 -27.01 -7.03 -9.47
N GLN A 61 -25.93 -7.60 -10.02
CA GLN A 61 -25.93 -8.89 -10.70
C GLN A 61 -24.76 -9.77 -10.21
N PRO A 62 -24.74 -10.16 -8.93
CA PRO A 62 -23.60 -10.86 -8.32
C PRO A 62 -23.34 -12.23 -8.94
N GLU A 63 -24.38 -12.96 -9.35
CA GLU A 63 -24.26 -14.24 -10.04
C GLU A 63 -23.53 -14.09 -11.39
N MET A 64 -23.99 -13.14 -12.22
CA MET A 64 -23.37 -12.87 -13.53
C MET A 64 -21.93 -12.38 -13.38
N ALA A 65 -21.67 -11.49 -12.41
CA ALA A 65 -20.33 -11.01 -12.12
C ALA A 65 -19.39 -12.15 -11.69
N THR A 66 -19.86 -13.03 -10.81
CA THR A 66 -19.12 -14.21 -10.35
C THR A 66 -18.82 -15.14 -11.51
N ARG A 67 -19.82 -15.46 -12.35
CA ARG A 67 -19.63 -16.32 -13.54
C ARG A 67 -18.58 -15.77 -14.50
N LYS A 68 -18.60 -14.45 -14.77
CA LYS A 68 -17.58 -13.80 -15.60
C LYS A 68 -16.20 -13.85 -14.95
N ALA A 69 -16.10 -13.62 -13.63
CA ALA A 69 -14.83 -13.72 -12.91
C ALA A 69 -14.24 -15.13 -13.00
N ILE A 70 -15.07 -16.16 -12.78
CA ILE A 70 -14.68 -17.58 -12.93
C ILE A 70 -14.09 -17.83 -14.32
N HIS A 71 -14.77 -17.38 -15.38
CA HIS A 71 -14.28 -17.53 -16.75
C HIS A 71 -12.90 -16.90 -16.96
N HIS A 72 -12.67 -15.69 -16.44
CA HIS A 72 -11.37 -15.01 -16.53
C HIS A 72 -10.28 -15.70 -15.70
N ILE A 73 -10.61 -16.19 -14.50
CA ILE A 73 -9.68 -16.95 -13.66
C ILE A 73 -9.24 -18.24 -14.37
N MET A 74 -10.18 -19.02 -14.91
CA MET A 74 -9.89 -20.26 -15.61
C MET A 74 -9.03 -20.06 -16.87
N ARG A 75 -9.12 -18.90 -17.52
CA ARG A 75 -8.27 -18.51 -18.66
C ARG A 75 -6.90 -17.97 -18.24
N GLY A 76 -6.61 -17.89 -16.95
CA GLY A 76 -5.41 -17.24 -16.41
C GLY A 76 -5.34 -15.75 -16.74
N GLU A 77 -6.50 -15.10 -16.91
CA GLU A 77 -6.63 -13.64 -17.11
C GLU A 77 -6.67 -12.87 -15.80
N ILE A 78 -7.10 -13.53 -14.72
CA ILE A 78 -7.02 -13.05 -13.34
C ILE A 78 -6.25 -14.10 -12.55
N ALA A 79 -5.16 -13.69 -11.91
CA ALA A 79 -4.27 -14.56 -11.16
C ALA A 79 -3.98 -14.09 -9.73
N THR A 80 -4.41 -12.89 -9.35
CA THR A 80 -4.23 -12.31 -8.01
C THR A 80 -5.56 -11.85 -7.44
N LEU A 81 -5.66 -11.75 -6.11
CA LEU A 81 -6.82 -11.20 -5.43
C LEU A 81 -6.97 -9.71 -5.74
N GLY A 82 -5.86 -8.97 -5.85
CA GLY A 82 -5.85 -7.59 -6.32
C GLY A 82 -6.46 -7.44 -7.72
N GLU A 83 -6.14 -8.34 -8.67
CA GLU A 83 -6.76 -8.38 -10.00
C GLU A 83 -8.25 -8.72 -9.92
N LEU A 84 -8.65 -9.60 -9.01
CA LEU A 84 -10.04 -9.98 -8.83
C LEU A 84 -10.88 -8.83 -8.27
N VAL A 85 -10.35 -8.09 -7.29
CA VAL A 85 -10.96 -6.85 -6.77
C VAL A 85 -11.02 -5.78 -7.87
N TYR A 86 -9.92 -5.61 -8.62
CA TYR A 86 -9.84 -4.72 -9.78
C TYR A 86 -10.87 -5.06 -10.86
N PHE A 87 -11.15 -6.34 -11.06
CA PHE A 87 -12.20 -6.80 -11.96
C PHE A 87 -13.59 -6.45 -11.43
N PHE A 88 -13.90 -6.84 -10.18
CA PHE A 88 -15.24 -6.70 -9.60
C PHE A 88 -15.69 -5.26 -9.38
N ARG A 89 -14.77 -4.31 -9.14
CA ARG A 89 -15.14 -2.89 -9.03
C ARG A 89 -15.76 -2.35 -10.33
N GLY A 90 -15.39 -2.91 -11.49
CA GLY A 90 -15.86 -2.44 -12.80
C GLY A 90 -15.35 -1.03 -13.15
N VAL A 91 -15.87 -0.50 -14.27
CA VAL A 91 -15.50 0.83 -14.78
C VAL A 91 -16.17 1.93 -13.95
N GLY A 92 -15.46 3.04 -13.67
CA GLY A 92 -15.98 4.19 -12.94
C GLY A 92 -15.97 4.05 -11.42
N ASN A 93 -15.39 2.97 -10.89
CA ASN A 93 -15.26 2.71 -9.45
C ASN A 93 -13.78 2.61 -9.03
N GLU A 94 -12.90 3.35 -9.67
CA GLU A 94 -11.44 3.21 -9.52
C GLU A 94 -10.93 3.58 -8.11
N LYS A 95 -11.75 4.23 -7.29
CA LYS A 95 -11.48 4.55 -5.88
C LYS A 95 -11.82 3.38 -4.93
N LYS A 96 -12.65 2.43 -5.36
CA LYS A 96 -13.09 1.32 -4.50
C LYS A 96 -12.00 0.28 -4.37
N ILE A 97 -11.61 0.00 -3.12
CA ILE A 97 -10.72 -1.10 -2.75
C ILE A 97 -11.47 -2.30 -2.17
N PHE A 98 -12.74 -2.16 -1.81
CA PHE A 98 -13.56 -3.25 -1.25
C PHE A 98 -14.54 -3.78 -2.30
N ILE A 99 -14.82 -5.08 -2.24
CA ILE A 99 -15.92 -5.65 -3.03
C ILE A 99 -17.28 -5.20 -2.50
N ASP A 100 -18.27 -5.19 -3.40
CA ASP A 100 -19.64 -4.81 -3.07
C ASP A 100 -20.22 -5.76 -1.99
N PRO A 101 -20.92 -5.25 -0.97
CA PRO A 101 -21.49 -6.08 0.09
C PRO A 101 -22.47 -7.15 -0.43
N VAL A 102 -23.26 -6.85 -1.47
CA VAL A 102 -24.19 -7.82 -2.07
C VAL A 102 -23.44 -8.94 -2.79
N LEU A 103 -22.35 -8.60 -3.50
CA LEU A 103 -21.46 -9.58 -4.08
C LEU A 103 -20.80 -10.45 -3.00
N LEU A 104 -20.28 -9.85 -1.92
CA LEU A 104 -19.67 -10.58 -0.81
C LEU A 104 -20.66 -11.59 -0.20
N SER A 105 -21.89 -11.16 0.12
CA SER A 105 -22.92 -12.06 0.66
C SER A 105 -23.33 -13.17 -0.32
N TYR A 106 -23.28 -12.91 -1.63
CA TYR A 106 -23.48 -13.95 -2.64
C TYR A 106 -22.34 -14.97 -2.63
N LEU A 107 -21.08 -14.51 -2.66
CA LEU A 107 -19.90 -15.38 -2.64
C LEU A 107 -19.83 -16.22 -1.36
N GLN A 108 -20.11 -15.64 -0.20
CA GLN A 108 -20.13 -16.36 1.08
C GLN A 108 -21.18 -17.48 1.07
N ARG A 109 -22.39 -17.21 0.55
CA ARG A 109 -23.42 -18.24 0.40
C ARG A 109 -23.00 -19.33 -0.57
N LEU A 110 -22.36 -18.98 -1.69
CA LEU A 110 -21.89 -19.93 -2.70
C LEU A 110 -20.77 -20.85 -2.19
N LEU A 111 -19.96 -20.36 -1.25
CA LEU A 111 -18.83 -21.10 -0.67
C LEU A 111 -19.19 -21.86 0.61
N ALA A 112 -20.36 -21.59 1.21
CA ALA A 112 -20.82 -22.25 2.43
C ALA A 112 -20.89 -23.77 2.26
N ALA A 113 -20.55 -24.50 3.34
CA ALA A 113 -20.51 -25.97 3.33
C ALA A 113 -21.88 -26.60 3.03
N ASP A 114 -22.97 -25.95 3.45
CA ASP A 114 -24.34 -26.44 3.32
C ASP A 114 -24.99 -26.09 1.98
N THR A 115 -24.23 -25.54 1.03
CA THR A 115 -24.76 -25.18 -0.30
C THR A 115 -25.17 -26.46 -1.04
N PRO A 116 -26.42 -26.55 -1.55
CA PRO A 116 -26.84 -27.71 -2.33
C PRO A 116 -25.91 -27.95 -3.53
N PRO A 117 -25.49 -29.19 -3.82
CA PRO A 117 -24.55 -29.49 -4.91
C PRO A 117 -25.01 -28.92 -6.26
N ASP A 118 -26.32 -28.94 -6.51
CA ASP A 118 -26.93 -28.47 -7.76
C ASP A 118 -26.83 -26.94 -7.94
N ALA A 119 -26.62 -26.19 -6.86
CA ALA A 119 -26.46 -24.74 -6.89
C ALA A 119 -25.00 -24.29 -7.10
N ILE A 120 -24.05 -25.22 -7.05
CA ILE A 120 -22.62 -24.94 -7.18
C ILE A 120 -22.25 -25.07 -8.67
N PRO A 121 -21.80 -23.98 -9.33
CA PRO A 121 -21.25 -24.06 -10.68
C PRO A 121 -20.15 -25.14 -10.74
N PRO A 122 -20.15 -26.02 -11.76
CA PRO A 122 -19.20 -27.13 -11.86
C PRO A 122 -17.75 -26.64 -11.84
N GLU A 123 -17.49 -25.41 -12.30
CA GLU A 123 -16.19 -24.77 -12.27
C GLU A 123 -15.64 -24.60 -10.83
N LEU A 124 -16.49 -24.44 -9.82
CA LEU A 124 -16.08 -24.32 -8.41
C LEU A 124 -15.57 -25.62 -7.77
N GLN A 125 -15.62 -26.73 -8.51
CA GLN A 125 -14.88 -27.95 -8.13
C GLN A 125 -13.37 -27.74 -8.26
N ASP A 126 -12.91 -26.76 -9.04
CA ASP A 126 -11.51 -26.38 -9.10
C ASP A 126 -11.05 -25.82 -7.74
N ALA A 127 -10.10 -26.53 -7.13
CA ALA A 127 -9.61 -26.22 -5.80
C ALA A 127 -8.92 -24.84 -5.72
N HIS A 128 -8.26 -24.41 -6.81
CA HIS A 128 -7.57 -23.13 -6.85
C HIS A 128 -8.56 -21.96 -6.91
N LEU A 129 -9.57 -22.06 -7.80
CA LEU A 129 -10.66 -21.10 -7.89
C LEU A 129 -11.41 -20.97 -6.57
N ARG A 130 -11.82 -22.11 -5.98
CA ARG A 130 -12.52 -22.12 -4.69
C ARG A 130 -11.69 -21.45 -3.60
N LYS A 131 -10.38 -21.75 -3.54
CA LYS A 131 -9.47 -21.13 -2.58
C LYS A 131 -9.36 -19.62 -2.76
N MET A 132 -9.21 -19.15 -4.01
CA MET A 132 -9.13 -17.72 -4.32
C MET A 132 -10.39 -16.96 -3.86
N LEU A 133 -11.58 -17.50 -4.13
CA LEU A 133 -12.83 -16.88 -3.69
C LEU A 133 -12.99 -16.91 -2.16
N CYS A 134 -12.58 -18.00 -1.49
CA CYS A 134 -12.53 -18.07 -0.03
C CYS A 134 -11.59 -17.02 0.57
N GLN A 135 -10.41 -16.84 -0.02
CA GLN A 135 -9.45 -15.82 0.43
C GLN A 135 -10.00 -14.40 0.23
N LEU A 136 -10.67 -14.12 -0.89
CA LEU A 136 -11.33 -12.83 -1.10
C LEU A 136 -12.37 -12.53 -0.03
N CYS A 137 -13.18 -13.52 0.34
CA CYS A 137 -14.16 -13.39 1.43
C CYS A 137 -13.45 -13.11 2.77
N HIS A 138 -12.38 -13.86 3.05
CA HIS A 138 -11.60 -13.65 4.27
C HIS A 138 -10.97 -12.24 4.35
N CYS A 139 -10.34 -11.75 3.29
CA CYS A 139 -9.80 -10.40 3.24
C CYS A 139 -10.88 -9.34 3.50
N SER A 140 -12.12 -9.59 3.04
CA SER A 140 -13.25 -8.68 3.26
C SER A 140 -13.73 -8.66 4.72
N GLU A 141 -13.64 -9.79 5.44
CA GLU A 141 -13.89 -9.86 6.88
C GLU A 141 -12.83 -9.09 7.66
N GLN A 142 -11.55 -9.27 7.31
CA GLN A 142 -10.44 -8.52 7.91
C GLN A 142 -10.61 -7.02 7.70
N ALA A 143 -10.93 -6.58 6.48
CA ALA A 143 -11.23 -5.18 6.18
C ALA A 143 -12.38 -4.62 7.03
N THR A 144 -13.40 -5.45 7.31
CA THR A 144 -14.52 -5.07 8.18
C THR A 144 -14.06 -4.87 9.63
N ARG A 145 -13.21 -5.76 10.15
CA ARG A 145 -12.60 -5.60 11.48
C ARG A 145 -11.78 -4.31 11.58
N LEU A 146 -10.96 -4.00 10.58
CA LEU A 146 -10.21 -2.74 10.55
C LEU A 146 -11.13 -1.51 10.55
N LYS A 147 -12.26 -1.55 9.85
CA LYS A 147 -13.25 -0.46 9.89
C LYS A 147 -13.84 -0.28 11.29
N MET A 148 -14.10 -1.37 12.01
CA MET A 148 -14.56 -1.32 13.39
C MET A 148 -13.46 -0.72 14.30
N GLU A 149 -12.21 -1.17 14.19
CA GLU A 149 -11.08 -0.62 14.96
C GLU A 149 -10.84 0.87 14.70
N ARG A 150 -11.04 1.33 13.45
CA ARG A 150 -10.97 2.76 13.11
C ARG A 150 -12.11 3.55 13.77
N ALA A 151 -13.27 2.93 13.99
CA ALA A 151 -14.40 3.54 14.66
C ALA A 151 -14.30 3.50 16.19
N THR A 152 -13.48 2.60 16.75
CA THR A 152 -13.19 2.54 18.18
C THR A 152 -12.35 3.74 18.60
N SER A 153 -12.89 4.57 19.49
CA SER A 153 -12.15 5.69 20.07
C SER A 153 -11.04 5.20 21.01
N PHE A 154 -9.96 5.96 21.10
CA PHE A 154 -8.96 5.73 22.13
C PHE A 154 -9.59 5.93 23.51
N ASP A 155 -9.20 5.07 24.45
CA ASP A 155 -9.72 5.05 25.82
C ASP A 155 -8.53 4.83 26.77
N ALA A 156 -8.24 5.83 27.61
CA ALA A 156 -7.12 5.78 28.55
C ALA A 156 -7.36 4.80 29.71
N GLU A 157 -8.61 4.43 29.98
CA GLU A 157 -8.94 3.43 30.99
C GLU A 157 -8.81 2.00 30.44
N ASN A 158 -8.68 1.84 29.12
CA ASN A 158 -8.47 0.54 28.48
C ASN A 158 -6.97 0.16 28.53
N PRO A 159 -6.59 -0.93 29.23
CA PRO A 159 -5.20 -1.35 29.35
C PRO A 159 -4.51 -1.65 28.02
N GLU A 160 -5.23 -2.15 27.02
CA GLU A 160 -4.66 -2.45 25.70
C GLU A 160 -4.33 -1.18 24.92
N HIS A 161 -5.21 -0.18 24.96
CA HIS A 161 -4.94 1.11 24.33
C HIS A 161 -3.72 1.78 24.95
N MET A 162 -3.63 1.75 26.28
CA MET A 162 -2.48 2.26 27.01
C MET A 162 -1.21 1.46 26.77
N ARG A 163 -1.31 0.14 26.55
CA ARG A 163 -0.17 -0.70 26.16
C ARG A 163 0.39 -0.26 24.81
N LEU A 164 -0.46 -0.01 23.82
CA LEU A 164 -0.04 0.46 22.49
C LEU A 164 0.70 1.81 22.57
N LEU A 165 0.24 2.76 23.39
CA LEU A 165 0.96 4.02 23.62
C LEU A 165 2.32 3.81 24.28
N ARG A 166 2.42 2.93 25.27
CA ARG A 166 3.70 2.60 25.92
C ARG A 166 4.68 1.96 24.95
N GLU A 167 4.21 1.09 24.08
CA GLU A 167 5.04 0.47 23.05
C GLU A 167 5.51 1.50 22.02
N LEU A 168 4.65 2.45 21.64
CA LEU A 168 5.04 3.54 20.74
C LEU A 168 6.12 4.42 21.39
N TRP A 169 5.95 4.74 22.67
CA TRP A 169 6.94 5.48 23.45
C TRP A 169 8.29 4.76 23.48
N ALA A 170 8.28 3.46 23.77
CA ALA A 170 9.49 2.63 23.79
C ALA A 170 10.12 2.52 22.38
N ALA A 171 9.33 2.38 21.32
CA ALA A 171 9.82 2.31 19.94
C ALA A 171 10.58 3.60 19.54
N ALA A 172 10.16 4.77 20.05
CA ALA A 172 10.89 6.02 19.89
C ALA A 172 12.22 6.09 20.66
N GLY A 173 12.56 5.07 21.46
CA GLY A 173 13.75 5.05 22.31
C GLY A 173 13.61 5.92 23.56
N LYS A 174 12.39 6.27 23.95
CA LYS A 174 12.13 7.01 25.18
C LYS A 174 12.12 6.03 26.37
N LEU A 175 12.61 6.49 27.52
CA LEU A 175 12.66 5.65 28.72
C LEU A 175 11.24 5.34 29.24
N PRO A 176 10.93 4.07 29.60
CA PRO A 176 9.61 3.73 30.15
C PRO A 176 9.25 4.50 31.42
N ALA A 177 10.24 4.86 32.24
CA ALA A 177 10.03 5.64 33.47
C ALA A 177 9.52 7.06 33.22
N ASP A 178 9.80 7.61 32.03
CA ASP A 178 9.35 8.95 31.64
C ASP A 178 7.96 8.94 30.98
N PHE A 179 7.36 7.75 30.80
CA PHE A 179 6.10 7.63 30.09
C PHE A 179 4.96 8.33 30.84
N SER A 180 4.25 9.18 30.12
CA SER A 180 2.95 9.68 30.52
C SER A 180 2.07 9.75 29.27
N HIS A 181 0.81 9.32 29.40
CA HIS A 181 -0.16 9.47 28.30
C HIS A 181 -0.44 10.95 27.99
N ARG A 182 -0.11 11.85 28.92
CA ARG A 182 -0.13 13.30 28.71
C ARG A 182 1.26 13.89 28.94
N SER A 183 1.95 14.28 27.87
CA SER A 183 3.32 14.79 27.90
C SER A 183 3.58 15.72 26.71
N ASP A 184 4.36 16.76 26.95
CA ASP A 184 4.95 17.63 25.92
C ASP A 184 5.85 16.88 24.93
N LYS A 185 6.49 15.80 25.36
CA LYS A 185 7.34 14.96 24.51
C LYS A 185 6.59 14.31 23.34
N TRP A 186 5.24 14.21 23.38
CA TRP A 186 4.45 13.69 22.25
C TRP A 186 4.55 14.57 21.00
N VAL A 187 4.85 15.86 21.16
CA VAL A 187 5.11 16.77 20.03
C VAL A 187 6.29 16.29 19.19
N GLU A 188 7.29 15.63 19.80
CA GLU A 188 8.44 15.08 19.06
C GLU A 188 8.07 13.92 18.12
N PHE A 189 6.96 13.23 18.39
CA PHE A 189 6.38 12.20 17.53
C PHE A 189 5.52 12.81 16.42
N GLY A 190 5.25 14.12 16.50
CA GLY A 190 4.38 14.85 15.58
C GLY A 190 2.90 14.85 15.97
N PHE A 191 2.56 14.68 17.25
CA PHE A 191 1.21 14.95 17.78
C PHE A 191 1.00 16.46 18.00
N GLN A 192 -0.25 16.93 17.96
CA GLN A 192 -0.55 18.39 18.02
C GLN A 192 -0.54 18.98 19.44
N GLY A 193 -0.43 18.15 20.48
CA GLY A 193 -0.45 18.63 21.85
C GLY A 193 0.01 17.59 22.87
N LEU A 194 -0.33 17.84 24.13
CA LEU A 194 0.09 16.99 25.25
C LEU A 194 -0.57 15.61 25.23
N ASP A 195 -1.77 15.49 24.66
CA ASP A 195 -2.59 14.30 24.72
C ASP A 195 -2.82 13.71 23.31
N PRO A 196 -2.13 12.61 22.95
CA PRO A 196 -2.28 11.93 21.66
C PRO A 196 -3.72 11.50 21.37
N ALA A 197 -4.55 11.27 22.39
CA ALA A 197 -5.94 10.84 22.21
C ALA A 197 -6.75 11.84 21.37
N THR A 198 -6.37 13.13 21.42
CA THR A 198 -7.05 14.19 20.67
C THR A 198 -6.86 14.07 19.16
N ASP A 199 -5.73 13.51 18.70
CA ASP A 199 -5.40 13.32 17.29
C ASP A 199 -6.05 12.05 16.70
N PHE A 200 -6.33 11.03 17.52
CA PHE A 200 -6.88 9.75 17.05
C PHE A 200 -8.35 9.80 16.61
N ARG A 201 -9.05 10.94 16.67
CA ARG A 201 -10.49 11.02 16.37
C ARG A 201 -10.88 10.51 14.98
N GLY A 202 -10.06 10.78 13.96
CA GLY A 202 -10.34 10.35 12.57
C GLY A 202 -9.94 8.90 12.26
N GLY A 203 -8.98 8.37 13.01
CA GLY A 203 -8.34 7.08 12.74
C GLY A 203 -8.61 5.98 13.78
N GLY A 204 -9.18 6.34 14.94
CA GLY A 204 -9.43 5.44 16.06
C GLY A 204 -8.17 4.75 16.57
N VAL A 205 -8.39 3.63 17.27
CA VAL A 205 -7.32 2.75 17.78
C VAL A 205 -6.51 2.13 16.63
N LEU A 206 -7.11 1.94 15.45
CA LEU A 206 -6.41 1.45 14.27
C LEU A 206 -5.22 2.34 13.89
N ALA A 207 -5.39 3.67 13.93
CA ALA A 207 -4.32 4.58 13.56
C ALA A 207 -3.15 4.54 14.55
N LEU A 208 -3.43 4.35 15.84
CA LEU A 208 -2.38 4.08 16.83
C LEU A 208 -1.66 2.76 16.53
N ARG A 209 -2.39 1.67 16.22
CA ARG A 209 -1.78 0.39 15.87
C ARG A 209 -0.92 0.47 14.61
N GLN A 210 -1.38 1.12 13.55
CA GLN A 210 -0.59 1.30 12.33
C GLN A 210 0.65 2.14 12.57
N PHE A 211 0.52 3.25 13.31
CA PHE A 211 1.67 4.10 13.57
C PHE A 211 2.71 3.40 14.44
N LEU A 212 2.27 2.63 15.44
CA LEU A 212 3.15 1.77 16.22
C LEU A 212 3.83 0.71 15.36
N HIS A 213 3.07 0.04 14.49
CA HIS A 213 3.61 -0.98 13.60
C HIS A 213 4.68 -0.38 12.68
N PHE A 214 4.45 0.80 12.11
CA PHE A 214 5.48 1.52 11.36
C PHE A 214 6.72 1.84 12.22
N ALA A 215 6.53 2.35 13.44
CA ALA A 215 7.62 2.66 14.35
C ALA A 215 8.44 1.43 14.76
N GLN A 216 7.84 0.25 14.80
CA GLN A 216 8.52 -1.02 15.12
C GLN A 216 9.21 -1.62 13.88
N THR A 217 8.51 -1.68 12.74
CA THR A 217 9.02 -2.30 11.50
C THR A 217 10.08 -1.44 10.81
N HIS A 218 9.88 -0.13 10.75
CA HIS A 218 10.77 0.84 10.11
C HIS A 218 11.38 1.79 11.16
N ASN A 219 11.92 1.22 12.24
CA ASN A 219 12.38 1.99 13.40
C ASN A 219 13.48 3.02 13.05
N ALA A 220 14.37 2.65 12.13
CA ALA A 220 15.44 3.54 11.69
C ALA A 220 14.85 4.77 10.98
N GLU A 221 13.96 4.55 10.02
CA GLU A 221 13.29 5.63 9.29
C GLU A 221 12.40 6.45 10.22
N PHE A 222 11.65 5.82 11.11
CA PHE A 222 10.84 6.50 12.13
C PHE A 222 11.68 7.45 12.99
N LYS A 223 12.82 7.00 13.50
CA LYS A 223 13.75 7.83 14.30
C LYS A 223 14.42 8.91 13.47
N GLU A 224 14.75 8.63 12.21
CA GLU A 224 15.28 9.62 11.29
C GLU A 224 14.27 10.74 11.03
N MET A 225 13.00 10.38 10.84
CA MET A 225 11.90 11.32 10.65
C MET A 225 11.68 12.20 11.88
N MET A 226 11.70 11.62 13.09
CA MET A 226 11.67 12.41 14.33
C MET A 226 12.89 13.33 14.47
N THR A 227 14.07 12.86 14.09
CA THR A 227 15.32 13.64 14.15
C THR A 227 15.29 14.80 13.17
N PHE A 228 14.75 14.58 11.96
CA PHE A 228 14.50 15.63 10.97
C PHE A 228 13.64 16.75 11.55
N ASN A 229 12.48 16.40 12.12
CA ASN A 229 11.59 17.39 12.74
C ASN A 229 12.26 18.17 13.87
N LYS A 230 13.00 17.49 14.76
CA LYS A 230 13.73 18.16 15.85
C LYS A 230 14.75 19.17 15.35
N ARG A 231 15.49 18.81 14.30
CA ARG A 231 16.50 19.69 13.69
C ARG A 231 15.85 20.90 13.03
N ALA A 232 14.80 20.68 12.24
CA ALA A 232 14.06 21.75 11.60
C ALA A 232 13.51 22.74 12.64
N ILE A 233 12.83 22.25 13.68
CA ILE A 233 12.30 23.10 14.77
C ILE A 233 13.43 23.86 15.48
N ALA A 234 14.54 23.21 15.81
CA ALA A 234 15.67 23.85 16.49
C ALA A 234 16.39 24.90 15.63
N ALA A 235 16.40 24.71 14.31
CA ALA A 235 16.95 25.67 13.34
C ALA A 235 15.99 26.82 13.02
N GLY A 236 14.75 26.78 13.53
CA GLY A 236 13.69 27.72 13.14
C GLY A 236 13.24 27.54 11.70
N GLU A 237 13.41 26.35 11.13
CA GLU A 237 12.90 25.98 9.82
C GLU A 237 11.44 25.57 9.93
N ASP A 238 10.64 25.98 8.95
CA ASP A 238 9.21 25.66 8.91
C ASP A 238 8.89 24.40 8.09
N SER A 239 9.91 23.70 7.57
CA SER A 239 9.80 22.55 6.65
C SER A 239 9.75 21.18 7.37
N TRP A 240 9.04 21.10 8.48
CA TRP A 240 8.84 19.87 9.26
C TRP A 240 7.44 19.29 9.05
N TYR A 241 7.20 18.05 9.48
CA TYR A 241 5.86 17.44 9.40
C TYR A 241 5.39 16.92 10.76
N LEU A 242 4.08 16.98 10.98
CA LEU A 242 3.43 16.33 12.12
C LEU A 242 3.32 14.81 11.86
N LEU A 243 4.41 14.07 12.02
CA LEU A 243 4.53 12.65 11.63
C LEU A 243 3.34 11.79 12.10
N ALA A 244 2.99 11.86 13.39
CA ALA A 244 1.84 11.13 13.91
C ALA A 244 0.53 11.52 13.22
N VAL A 245 0.27 12.82 13.03
CA VAL A 245 -0.93 13.31 12.32
C VAL A 245 -0.96 12.82 10.88
N VAL A 246 0.18 12.87 10.17
CA VAL A 246 0.30 12.37 8.79
C VAL A 246 -0.01 10.87 8.73
N SER A 247 0.55 10.10 9.65
CA SER A 247 0.29 8.66 9.77
C SER A 247 -1.20 8.36 10.03
N ILE A 248 -1.82 9.05 10.99
CA ILE A 248 -3.24 8.90 11.34
C ILE A 248 -4.13 9.26 10.15
N GLN A 249 -3.81 10.35 9.46
CA GLN A 249 -4.51 10.76 8.26
C GLN A 249 -4.42 9.66 7.19
N PHE A 250 -3.23 9.15 6.89
CA PHE A 250 -3.07 8.08 5.89
C PHE A 250 -3.89 6.83 6.24
N THR A 251 -3.90 6.39 7.50
CA THR A 251 -4.77 5.28 7.94
C THR A 251 -6.23 5.57 7.60
N ALA A 252 -6.74 6.76 7.94
CA ALA A 252 -8.12 7.14 7.66
C ALA A 252 -8.40 7.23 6.15
N GLN A 253 -7.52 7.86 5.37
CA GLN A 253 -7.72 8.09 3.94
C GLN A 253 -7.70 6.79 3.13
N LEU A 254 -6.78 5.88 3.44
CA LEU A 254 -6.69 4.57 2.79
C LEU A 254 -7.95 3.74 3.05
N LEU A 255 -8.43 3.69 4.30
CA LEU A 255 -9.59 2.88 4.66
C LEU A 255 -10.92 3.49 4.19
N LEU A 256 -11.03 4.82 4.22
CA LEU A 256 -12.24 5.56 3.81
C LEU A 256 -12.34 5.74 2.29
N GLN A 257 -11.37 5.26 1.50
CA GLN A 257 -11.38 5.41 0.04
C GLN A 257 -11.53 6.87 -0.40
N GLN A 258 -10.80 7.78 0.27
CA GLN A 258 -10.81 9.21 -0.10
C GLN A 258 -10.25 9.41 -1.52
N ASP A 259 -10.39 10.63 -2.07
CA ASP A 259 -10.31 11.02 -3.51
C ASP A 259 -9.01 10.68 -4.29
N HIS A 260 -8.61 9.40 -4.31
CA HIS A 260 -7.48 8.86 -5.04
C HIS A 260 -7.87 7.56 -5.73
N THR A 261 -7.37 7.39 -6.95
CA THR A 261 -7.53 6.14 -7.69
C THR A 261 -6.58 5.10 -7.13
N PHE A 262 -7.10 3.93 -6.75
CA PHE A 262 -6.27 2.78 -6.41
C PHE A 262 -6.00 2.00 -7.69
N TYR A 263 -4.74 1.88 -8.08
CA TYR A 263 -4.36 1.06 -9.21
C TYR A 263 -4.08 -0.37 -8.76
N LEU A 264 -3.88 -1.25 -9.74
CA LEU A 264 -3.63 -2.67 -9.48
C LEU A 264 -2.47 -2.92 -8.49
N PRO A 265 -1.32 -2.21 -8.56
CA PRO A 265 -0.24 -2.45 -7.60
C PRO A 265 -0.65 -2.27 -6.15
N GLN A 266 -1.44 -1.23 -5.84
CA GLN A 266 -1.90 -1.00 -4.47
C GLN A 266 -2.94 -2.04 -4.04
N LEU A 267 -3.81 -2.47 -4.95
CA LEU A 267 -4.75 -3.57 -4.67
C LEU A 267 -4.01 -4.89 -4.39
N GLU A 268 -2.94 -5.18 -5.13
CA GLU A 268 -2.12 -6.37 -4.89
C GLU A 268 -1.35 -6.30 -3.56
N VAL A 269 -0.86 -5.12 -3.15
CA VAL A 269 -0.31 -4.95 -1.78
C VAL A 269 -1.39 -5.22 -0.73
N LEU A 270 -2.61 -4.74 -0.94
CA LEU A 270 -3.70 -4.93 0.03
C LEU A 270 -4.18 -6.37 0.13
N TYR A 271 -4.29 -7.08 -1.00
CA TYR A 271 -4.98 -8.36 -1.06
C TYR A 271 -4.08 -9.58 -1.26
N ASP A 272 -2.81 -9.39 -1.63
CA ASP A 272 -1.89 -10.49 -1.98
C ASP A 272 -0.62 -10.52 -1.11
N THR A 273 -0.72 -10.00 0.12
CA THR A 273 0.30 -10.16 1.18
C THR A 273 -0.04 -11.37 2.05
N ILE A 274 0.95 -12.17 2.42
CA ILE A 274 0.76 -13.36 3.27
C ILE A 274 1.34 -13.11 4.66
N ARG A 275 0.63 -13.59 5.69
CA ARG A 275 1.15 -13.65 7.04
C ARG A 275 2.10 -14.83 7.18
N ARG A 276 3.38 -14.56 7.44
CA ARG A 276 4.33 -15.60 7.85
C ARG A 276 3.89 -16.12 9.21
N GLU A 277 3.37 -17.35 9.28
CA GLU A 277 3.10 -18.00 10.57
C GLU A 277 4.41 -18.33 11.33
N ASP A 278 5.55 -18.34 10.62
CA ASP A 278 6.84 -18.84 11.13
C ASP A 278 7.95 -17.77 11.26
N GLU A 279 7.68 -16.60 11.86
CA GLU A 279 8.81 -15.82 12.44
C GLU A 279 9.60 -16.65 13.50
N ASP A 280 9.03 -17.74 14.01
CA ASP A 280 9.73 -18.68 14.90
C ASP A 280 10.51 -19.81 14.19
N ASN A 281 10.36 -20.02 12.87
CA ASN A 281 10.95 -21.19 12.19
C ASN A 281 11.72 -20.91 10.88
N GLU A 282 11.93 -19.63 10.53
CA GLU A 282 12.54 -19.15 9.27
C GLU A 282 13.98 -19.67 8.97
N LYS A 283 14.60 -20.48 9.84
CA LYS A 283 15.96 -21.00 9.62
C LYS A 283 16.07 -22.31 8.83
N LYS A 284 14.99 -22.97 8.39
CA LYS A 284 15.11 -24.34 7.84
C LYS A 284 15.15 -24.52 6.32
N LEU A 285 14.80 -23.55 5.49
CA LEU A 285 14.89 -23.75 4.03
C LEU A 285 15.19 -22.40 3.37
N GLY A 286 16.46 -22.14 3.05
CA GLY A 286 16.99 -20.85 2.56
C GLY A 286 16.48 -20.38 1.18
N VAL A 287 15.20 -20.57 0.88
CA VAL A 287 14.47 -20.03 -0.26
C VAL A 287 13.33 -19.18 0.30
N THR A 288 13.54 -17.87 0.39
CA THR A 288 12.48 -16.93 0.72
C THR A 288 11.51 -16.85 -0.46
N VAL A 289 10.35 -17.51 -0.33
CA VAL A 289 9.22 -17.32 -1.23
C VAL A 289 8.78 -15.86 -1.11
N ARG A 290 8.59 -15.19 -2.26
CA ARG A 290 8.20 -13.77 -2.31
C ARG A 290 6.80 -13.66 -2.87
N HIS A 291 5.88 -13.11 -2.08
CA HIS A 291 4.49 -12.91 -2.47
C HIS A 291 4.31 -11.68 -3.35
N VAL A 292 3.20 -11.63 -4.09
CA VAL A 292 2.94 -10.54 -5.05
C VAL A 292 2.81 -9.21 -4.32
N GLY A 293 2.08 -9.16 -3.21
CA GLY A 293 1.95 -7.95 -2.41
C GLY A 293 3.29 -7.41 -1.92
N ASP A 294 4.16 -8.29 -1.37
CA ASP A 294 5.49 -7.91 -0.91
C ASP A 294 6.38 -7.39 -2.06
N ALA A 295 6.35 -8.09 -3.20
CA ALA A 295 7.10 -7.68 -4.39
C ALA A 295 6.61 -6.33 -4.93
N ARG A 296 5.29 -6.06 -4.88
CA ARG A 296 4.73 -4.76 -5.27
C ARG A 296 5.12 -3.66 -4.31
N ALA A 297 5.06 -3.91 -3.01
CA ALA A 297 5.48 -2.95 -1.99
C ALA A 297 6.96 -2.56 -2.17
N GLU A 298 7.84 -3.53 -2.43
CA GLU A 298 9.26 -3.26 -2.68
C GLU A 298 9.50 -2.40 -3.94
N VAL A 299 8.72 -2.63 -5.00
CA VAL A 299 8.77 -1.79 -6.22
C VAL A 299 8.30 -0.37 -5.92
N MET A 300 7.24 -0.22 -5.12
CA MET A 300 6.74 1.08 -4.69
C MET A 300 7.79 1.83 -3.85
N GLU A 301 8.49 1.14 -2.93
CA GLU A 301 9.56 1.73 -2.12
C GLU A 301 10.75 2.20 -2.97
N ARG A 302 11.21 1.36 -3.91
CA ARG A 302 12.34 1.70 -4.79
C ARG A 302 12.05 2.89 -5.70
N SER A 303 10.79 3.06 -6.11
CA SER A 303 10.39 4.23 -6.88
C SER A 303 10.52 5.54 -6.07
N CYS A 304 10.58 5.45 -4.74
CA CYS A 304 10.79 6.59 -3.86
C CYS A 304 12.28 6.95 -3.76
N GLY A 305 13.16 5.95 -3.63
CA GLY A 305 14.58 6.15 -3.34
C GLY A 305 15.50 6.10 -4.56
N ASN A 306 16.09 7.23 -4.95
CA ASN A 306 17.39 7.24 -5.63
C ASN A 306 18.48 6.76 -4.64
N LYS A 307 18.47 5.47 -4.26
CA LYS A 307 19.62 4.90 -3.56
C LYS A 307 20.75 4.74 -4.57
N GLU A 308 21.75 5.60 -4.42
CA GLU A 308 23.07 5.48 -5.02
C GLU A 308 23.57 4.05 -4.89
N LYS A 309 24.30 3.58 -5.92
CA LYS A 309 24.89 2.24 -6.01
C LYS A 309 25.86 1.99 -4.84
N GLY A 310 25.32 1.61 -3.69
CA GLY A 310 26.05 0.90 -2.66
C GLY A 310 26.15 -0.55 -3.06
N ASP A 311 27.36 -0.98 -3.41
CA ASP A 311 27.73 -2.34 -3.78
C ASP A 311 27.59 -3.26 -2.56
N THR A 312 26.36 -3.67 -2.23
CA THR A 312 26.11 -4.71 -1.23
C THR A 312 26.08 -6.06 -1.93
N GLY A 313 27.10 -6.86 -1.58
CA GLY A 313 27.44 -8.18 -2.12
C GLY A 313 26.25 -9.10 -2.38
N GLY A 314 26.45 -9.96 -3.38
CA GLY A 314 25.48 -10.90 -3.92
C GLY A 314 24.74 -11.74 -2.89
N GLY A 315 23.65 -11.18 -2.37
CA GLY A 315 22.59 -11.91 -1.72
C GLY A 315 21.83 -12.68 -2.78
N ASN A 316 21.74 -13.99 -2.57
CA ASN A 316 21.06 -14.97 -3.41
C ASN A 316 19.79 -14.37 -4.03
N ARG A 317 19.75 -14.29 -5.37
CA ARG A 317 18.67 -13.65 -6.11
C ARG A 317 17.42 -14.51 -5.97
N SER A 318 16.64 -14.31 -4.91
CA SER A 318 15.41 -15.07 -4.66
C SER A 318 14.49 -14.91 -5.86
N LYS A 319 14.41 -15.96 -6.69
CA LYS A 319 13.39 -16.14 -7.71
C LYS A 319 12.05 -15.98 -7.00
N ALA A 320 11.15 -15.16 -7.54
CA ALA A 320 9.73 -15.28 -7.23
C ALA A 320 9.29 -16.67 -7.72
N VAL A 321 9.46 -17.68 -6.85
CA VAL A 321 8.96 -19.02 -7.08
C VAL A 321 7.46 -18.91 -6.83
N ARG A 322 6.67 -19.14 -7.88
CA ARG A 322 5.23 -19.40 -7.76
C ARG A 322 5.07 -20.74 -7.05
N THR A 323 5.31 -20.80 -5.74
CA THR A 323 4.81 -21.91 -4.95
C THR A 323 3.28 -21.87 -5.03
N PRO A 324 2.62 -23.03 -5.18
CA PRO A 324 1.16 -23.06 -5.20
C PRO A 324 0.69 -22.51 -3.86
N TRP A 325 0.04 -21.34 -3.91
CA TRP A 325 -0.65 -20.63 -2.83
C TRP A 325 -1.10 -21.56 -1.70
N SER A 326 -0.23 -21.92 -0.76
CA SER A 326 -0.55 -22.78 0.38
C SER A 326 -1.10 -21.93 1.52
N GLU A 327 -0.53 -20.76 1.72
CA GLU A 327 -0.81 -19.88 2.86
C GLU A 327 -1.99 -18.93 2.60
N LYS A 328 -2.61 -18.45 3.68
CA LYS A 328 -3.78 -17.58 3.66
C LYS A 328 -3.34 -16.13 3.44
N SER A 329 -3.95 -15.44 2.48
CA SER A 329 -3.72 -13.99 2.34
C SER A 329 -4.22 -13.25 3.58
N ASP A 330 -3.52 -12.17 3.94
CA ASP A 330 -3.79 -11.33 5.09
C ASP A 330 -3.91 -9.86 4.67
N PHE A 331 -5.16 -9.39 4.58
CA PHE A 331 -5.47 -8.01 4.23
C PHE A 331 -4.98 -7.02 5.29
N GLU A 332 -4.93 -7.41 6.56
CA GLU A 332 -4.41 -6.53 7.62
C GLU A 332 -2.92 -6.28 7.44
N ALA A 333 -2.14 -7.33 7.16
CA ALA A 333 -0.74 -7.21 6.83
C ALA A 333 -0.53 -6.34 5.57
N GLY A 334 -1.32 -6.57 4.51
CA GLY A 334 -1.30 -5.76 3.30
C GLY A 334 -1.65 -4.29 3.54
N PHE A 335 -2.63 -4.02 4.39
CA PHE A 335 -3.06 -2.66 4.77
C PHE A 335 -1.98 -1.93 5.58
N TYR A 336 -1.24 -2.65 6.43
CA TYR A 336 -0.11 -2.12 7.18
C TYR A 336 1.05 -1.80 6.23
N LEU A 337 1.37 -2.74 5.34
CA LEU A 337 2.42 -2.57 4.36
C LEU A 337 2.16 -1.38 3.44
N LEU A 338 0.92 -1.20 2.94
CA LEU A 338 0.57 -0.05 2.10
C LEU A 338 0.73 1.28 2.86
N HIS A 339 0.33 1.32 4.13
CA HIS A 339 0.51 2.49 4.99
C HIS A 339 1.98 2.84 5.19
N HIS A 340 2.83 1.84 5.44
CA HIS A 340 4.28 2.03 5.56
C HIS A 340 4.87 2.61 4.28
N GLN A 341 4.53 2.03 3.13
CA GLN A 341 5.03 2.48 1.84
C GLN A 341 4.64 3.94 1.57
N LEU A 342 3.43 4.33 1.94
CA LEU A 342 2.97 5.71 1.80
C LEU A 342 3.74 6.67 2.74
N LEU A 343 4.05 6.26 3.98
CA LEU A 343 4.87 7.06 4.90
C LEU A 343 6.31 7.23 4.41
N LEU A 344 6.92 6.16 3.90
CA LEU A 344 8.28 6.20 3.34
C LEU A 344 8.36 7.05 2.07
N HIS A 345 7.34 6.95 1.21
CA HIS A 345 7.19 7.82 0.05
C HIS A 345 7.01 9.28 0.44
N PHE A 346 6.14 9.55 1.43
CA PHE A 346 5.93 10.88 1.99
C PHE A 346 7.22 11.48 2.54
N LYS A 347 7.96 10.74 3.38
CA LYS A 347 9.28 11.15 3.89
C LYS A 347 10.18 11.60 2.75
N THR A 348 10.27 10.77 1.70
CA THR A 348 11.18 11.02 0.57
C THR A 348 10.76 12.26 -0.22
N CYS A 349 9.47 12.41 -0.53
CA CYS A 349 8.96 13.58 -1.23
C CYS A 349 9.14 14.86 -0.40
N TRP A 350 8.78 14.82 0.88
CA TRP A 350 8.89 15.98 1.77
C TRP A 350 10.35 16.42 1.96
N HIS A 351 11.27 15.49 2.20
CA HIS A 351 12.70 15.81 2.36
C HIS A 351 13.32 16.37 1.07
N ARG A 352 12.79 15.99 -0.09
CA ARG A 352 13.22 16.52 -1.40
C ARG A 352 12.67 17.92 -1.65
N ASP A 353 11.38 18.12 -1.42
CA ASP A 353 10.67 19.33 -1.85
C ASP A 353 10.63 20.42 -0.77
N LEU A 354 10.87 20.04 0.49
CA LEU A 354 10.88 20.90 1.69
C LEU A 354 9.72 21.92 1.74
N PRO A 355 8.46 21.48 1.54
CA PRO A 355 7.33 22.38 1.65
C PRO A 355 7.18 22.88 3.09
N HIS A 356 6.63 24.07 3.25
CA HIS A 356 6.33 24.62 4.57
C HIS A 356 5.23 23.79 5.27
N VAL A 357 5.31 23.59 6.58
CA VAL A 357 4.36 22.74 7.35
C VAL A 357 2.90 23.17 7.16
N MET A 358 2.65 24.49 7.14
CA MET A 358 1.31 25.07 6.88
C MET A 358 0.78 24.84 5.45
N GLU A 359 1.62 24.39 4.52
CA GLU A 359 1.22 24.05 3.15
C GLU A 359 0.86 22.57 2.98
N TYR A 360 0.86 21.78 4.07
CA TYR A 360 0.59 20.35 4.05
C TYR A 360 -0.62 19.96 3.17
N GLY A 361 -1.78 20.60 3.40
CA GLY A 361 -3.00 20.28 2.66
C GLY A 361 -2.91 20.57 1.15
N LYS A 362 -2.15 21.61 0.76
CA LYS A 362 -1.90 21.97 -0.65
C LYS A 362 -0.86 21.05 -1.30
N TYR A 363 0.08 20.53 -0.50
CA TYR A 363 1.17 19.67 -0.95
C TYR A 363 0.76 18.19 -1.09
N MET A 364 -0.16 17.70 -0.25
CA MET A 364 -0.59 16.28 -0.25
C MET A 364 -1.05 15.73 -1.61
N PRO A 365 -1.82 16.45 -2.44
CA PRO A 365 -2.17 15.98 -3.78
C PRO A 365 -0.96 15.61 -4.66
N THR A 366 0.19 16.26 -4.47
CA THR A 366 1.44 15.94 -5.19
C THR A 366 2.04 14.63 -4.71
N VAL A 367 2.05 14.39 -3.40
CA VAL A 367 2.51 13.12 -2.80
C VAL A 367 1.63 11.97 -3.28
N PHE A 368 0.30 12.14 -3.25
CA PHE A 368 -0.63 11.10 -3.70
C PHE A 368 -0.53 10.81 -5.19
N ARG A 369 -0.39 11.83 -6.04
CA ARG A 369 -0.23 11.66 -7.49
C ARG A 369 1.05 10.87 -7.83
N SER A 370 2.12 11.04 -7.05
CA SER A 370 3.37 10.31 -7.27
C SER A 370 3.37 8.91 -6.66
N PHE A 371 2.54 8.65 -5.64
CA PHE A 371 2.41 7.32 -5.03
C PHE A 371 1.43 6.39 -5.75
N PHE A 372 0.23 6.89 -6.05
CA PHE A 372 -0.82 6.13 -6.73
C PHE A 372 -0.61 6.19 -8.24
N VAL A 373 0.24 5.27 -8.73
CA VAL A 373 0.56 5.12 -10.15
C VAL A 373 0.16 3.73 -10.67
N GLN A 374 -0.19 3.66 -11.96
CA GLN A 374 -0.67 2.44 -12.61
C GLN A 374 0.40 1.34 -12.80
N ALA A 375 1.67 1.71 -12.65
CA ALA A 375 2.87 1.00 -13.11
C ALA A 375 3.05 0.97 -14.63
#